data_AF-A0A918LF88-F1
#
_entry.id   AF-A0A918LF88-F1
#
_cell.length_a   1.000
_cell.length_b   1.000
_cell.length_c   1.000
_cell.angle_alpha   90.00
_cell.angle_beta   90.00
_cell.angle_gamma   90.00
#
_symmetry.space_group_name_H-M   'P 1'
#
loop_
_entity.id
_entity.type
_entity.pdbx_description
1 polymer ?
#
loop_
_entity_poly.entity_id
_entity_poly.type
_entity_poly.pdbx_seq_one_letter_code
_entity_poly.pdbx_strand_id
1 'polypeptide(L)'
;MSWTDYYRRRDALDAVLELARHDLEGPLPFPEQAAAEFADRGELLLALHYRWSVRLTGRVGLAQAEAEKDATIDPVEAVAQAWRATAAEHPVLRRVLDANTDTHGGVLRPAIEGEQRMLAIASGLAEHTEPAEEIARVGAAYLALIRSTPSRERHRGNRVEQFLRRLVASA
;
A
#
# COMPACT_ATOMS: atom_id res chain seq x y z
N MET A 1 18.26 -19.52 0.21
CA MET A 1 18.06 -19.02 -1.17
C MET A 1 19.36 -18.45 -1.68
N SER A 2 19.75 -18.85 -2.88
CA SER A 2 20.83 -18.22 -3.62
C SER A 2 20.35 -16.89 -4.21
N TRP A 3 21.29 -16.02 -4.61
CA TRP A 3 20.99 -14.82 -5.39
C TRP A 3 20.23 -15.14 -6.68
N THR A 4 20.55 -16.27 -7.31
CA THR A 4 19.87 -16.75 -8.52
C THR A 4 18.40 -17.04 -8.26
N ASP A 5 18.08 -17.70 -7.14
CA ASP A 5 16.68 -18.02 -6.77
C ASP A 5 15.87 -16.74 -6.53
N TYR A 6 16.49 -15.73 -5.92
CA TYR A 6 15.86 -14.42 -5.73
C TYR A 6 15.50 -13.76 -7.07
N TYR A 7 16.43 -13.73 -8.03
CA TYR A 7 16.19 -13.11 -9.33
C TYR A 7 15.12 -13.85 -10.13
N ARG A 8 15.13 -15.19 -10.15
CA ARG A 8 14.10 -15.97 -10.85
C ARG A 8 12.71 -15.70 -10.28
N ARG A 9 12.57 -15.72 -8.96
CA ARG A 9 11.30 -15.43 -8.30
C ARG A 9 10.83 -14.01 -8.58
N ARG A 10 11.74 -13.03 -8.62
CA ARG A 10 11.42 -11.65 -9.00
C ARG A 10 10.93 -11.56 -10.45
N ASP A 11 11.64 -12.18 -11.37
CA ASP A 11 11.35 -12.13 -12.80
C ASP A 11 10.03 -12.86 -13.12
N ALA A 12 9.72 -13.95 -12.40
CA ALA A 12 8.43 -14.64 -12.48
C ALA A 12 7.26 -13.73 -12.03
N LEU A 13 7.41 -12.99 -10.94
CA LEU A 13 6.40 -12.01 -10.50
C LEU A 13 6.22 -10.88 -11.53
N ASP A 14 7.32 -10.41 -12.12
CA ASP A 14 7.27 -9.35 -13.14
C ASP A 14 6.53 -9.82 -14.40
N ALA A 15 6.80 -11.06 -14.85
CA ALA A 15 6.11 -11.66 -15.98
C ALA A 15 4.59 -11.81 -15.73
N VAL A 16 4.18 -12.23 -14.53
CA VAL A 16 2.77 -12.32 -14.15
C VAL A 16 2.10 -10.95 -14.22
N LEU A 17 2.72 -9.91 -13.65
CA LEU A 17 2.17 -8.56 -13.65
C LEU A 17 2.08 -7.98 -15.07
N GLU A 18 3.08 -8.24 -15.92
CA GLU A 18 3.05 -7.80 -17.31
C GLU A 18 1.89 -8.44 -18.09
N LEU A 19 1.68 -9.74 -17.91
CA LEU A 19 0.54 -10.44 -18.53
C LEU A 19 -0.80 -9.94 -17.99
N ALA A 20 -0.91 -9.76 -16.67
CA ALA A 20 -2.15 -9.32 -16.01
C ALA A 20 -2.56 -7.90 -16.44
N ARG A 21 -1.61 -7.06 -16.88
CA ARG A 21 -1.88 -5.70 -17.36
C ARG A 21 -2.90 -5.67 -18.51
N HIS A 22 -2.98 -6.74 -19.29
CA HIS A 22 -3.90 -6.84 -20.43
C HIS A 22 -5.33 -7.21 -20.03
N ASP A 23 -5.51 -7.86 -18.88
CA ASP A 23 -6.81 -8.25 -18.34
C ASP A 23 -6.76 -8.33 -16.80
N LEU A 24 -7.06 -7.21 -16.14
CA LEU A 24 -6.88 -7.05 -14.69
C LEU A 24 -8.02 -7.69 -13.86
N GLU A 25 -9.18 -7.90 -14.48
CA GLU A 25 -10.35 -8.52 -13.85
C GLU A 25 -10.49 -10.00 -14.23
N GLY A 26 -9.71 -10.45 -15.22
CA GLY A 26 -9.64 -11.84 -15.64
C GLY A 26 -8.89 -12.75 -14.65
N PRO A 27 -8.84 -14.06 -14.93
CA PRO A 27 -8.12 -15.01 -14.10
C PRO A 27 -6.63 -14.65 -14.00
N LEU A 28 -6.07 -14.73 -12.79
CA LEU A 28 -4.65 -14.47 -12.56
C LEU A 28 -3.77 -15.32 -13.50
N PRO A 29 -2.94 -14.70 -14.36
CA PRO A 29 -2.01 -15.42 -15.22
C PRO A 29 -1.06 -16.28 -14.39
N PHE A 30 -0.83 -17.51 -14.87
CA PHE A 30 0.08 -18.46 -14.22
C PHE A 30 0.98 -19.11 -15.29
N PRO A 31 1.90 -18.33 -15.87
CA PRO A 31 2.80 -18.81 -16.93
C PRO A 31 3.81 -19.82 -16.38
N GLU A 32 4.52 -20.52 -17.28
CA GLU A 32 5.51 -21.56 -16.92
C GLU A 32 6.58 -21.03 -15.95
N GLN A 33 7.05 -19.80 -16.13
CA GLN A 33 8.03 -19.17 -15.23
C GLN A 33 7.49 -19.00 -13.81
N ALA A 34 6.18 -18.75 -13.64
CA ALA A 34 5.55 -18.71 -12.34
C ALA A 34 5.37 -20.13 -11.78
N ALA A 35 4.93 -21.08 -12.61
CA ALA A 35 4.77 -22.47 -12.19
C ALA A 35 6.10 -23.14 -11.77
N ALA A 36 7.23 -22.66 -12.28
CA ALA A 36 8.57 -23.11 -11.87
C ALA A 36 8.98 -22.62 -10.47
N GLU A 37 8.41 -21.51 -10.00
CA GLU A 37 8.80 -20.83 -8.76
C GLU A 37 7.73 -20.91 -7.66
N PHE A 38 6.46 -21.09 -8.02
CA PHE A 38 5.32 -21.11 -7.11
C PHE A 38 4.51 -22.39 -7.30
N ALA A 39 4.11 -23.02 -6.21
CA ALA A 39 3.32 -24.25 -6.23
C ALA A 39 1.93 -24.03 -6.83
N ASP A 40 1.32 -22.88 -6.54
CA ASP A 40 0.00 -22.52 -7.04
C ASP A 40 -0.23 -20.99 -7.07
N ARG A 41 -1.43 -20.59 -7.51
CA ARG A 41 -1.84 -19.17 -7.57
C ARG A 41 -1.95 -18.53 -6.18
N GLY A 42 -2.25 -19.30 -5.14
CA GLY A 42 -2.30 -18.81 -3.77
C GLY A 42 -0.92 -18.40 -3.26
N GLU A 43 0.10 -19.24 -3.49
CA GLU A 43 1.48 -18.89 -3.16
C GLU A 43 1.99 -17.69 -3.98
N LEU A 44 1.66 -17.64 -5.26
CA LEU A 44 1.95 -16.48 -6.12
C LEU A 44 1.31 -15.19 -5.57
N LEU A 45 0.03 -15.25 -5.17
CA LEU A 45 -0.68 -14.11 -4.60
C LEU A 45 -0.09 -13.65 -3.27
N LEU A 46 0.33 -14.57 -2.40
CA LEU A 46 1.07 -14.23 -1.18
C LEU A 46 2.40 -13.55 -1.49
N ALA A 47 3.13 -14.00 -2.51
CA ALA A 47 4.37 -13.38 -2.94
C ALA A 47 4.16 -11.98 -3.53
N LEU A 48 3.10 -11.79 -4.32
CA LEU A 48 2.68 -10.47 -4.81
C LEU A 48 2.29 -9.54 -3.65
N HIS A 49 1.52 -10.05 -2.69
CA HIS A 49 1.14 -9.29 -1.49
C HIS A 49 2.37 -8.93 -0.65
N TYR A 50 3.33 -9.83 -0.50
CA TYR A 50 4.60 -9.55 0.18
C TYR A 50 5.39 -8.44 -0.53
N ARG A 51 5.47 -8.49 -1.87
CA ARG A 51 6.08 -7.41 -2.67
C ARG A 51 5.37 -6.08 -2.43
N TRP A 52 4.04 -6.08 -2.39
CA TRP A 52 3.25 -4.90 -2.05
C TRP A 52 3.55 -4.40 -0.63
N SER A 53 3.55 -5.28 0.38
CA SER A 53 3.77 -4.91 1.77
C SER A 53 5.16 -4.31 1.99
N VAL A 54 6.21 -4.84 1.35
CA VAL A 54 7.56 -4.25 1.44
C VAL A 54 7.59 -2.81 0.90
N ARG A 55 6.92 -2.55 -0.24
CA ARG A 55 6.84 -1.21 -0.83
C ARG A 55 6.06 -0.26 0.06
N LEU A 56 4.88 -0.71 0.53
CA LEU A 56 3.99 0.08 1.35
C LEU A 56 4.63 0.42 2.70
N THR A 57 5.19 -0.56 3.41
CA THR A 57 5.85 -0.36 4.71
C THR A 57 7.00 0.63 4.60
N GLY A 58 7.80 0.55 3.53
CA GLY A 58 8.89 1.52 3.31
C GLY A 58 8.37 2.95 3.18
N ARG A 59 7.28 3.16 2.43
CA ARG A 59 6.72 4.51 2.22
C ARG A 59 5.97 5.03 3.44
N VAL A 60 5.24 4.16 4.13
CA VAL A 60 4.55 4.49 5.39
C VAL A 60 5.56 4.86 6.48
N GLY A 61 6.66 4.10 6.63
CA GLY A 61 7.70 4.42 7.60
C GLY A 61 8.35 5.79 7.38
N LEU A 62 8.54 6.21 6.12
CA LEU A 62 9.00 7.56 5.80
C LEU A 62 7.97 8.63 6.21
N ALA A 63 6.69 8.40 5.88
CA ALA A 63 5.61 9.33 6.24
C ALA A 63 5.45 9.48 7.77
N GLN A 64 5.60 8.39 8.53
CA GLN A 64 5.62 8.43 9.99
C GLN A 64 6.80 9.24 10.52
N ALA A 65 8.01 8.95 10.03
CA ALA A 65 9.21 9.67 10.46
C ALA A 65 9.18 11.18 10.13
N GLU A 66 8.47 11.57 9.06
CA GLU A 66 8.20 12.97 8.75
C GLU A 66 7.20 13.60 9.73
N ALA A 67 6.09 12.91 10.02
CA ALA A 67 5.08 13.38 10.97
C ALA A 67 5.60 13.49 12.41
N GLU A 68 6.49 12.60 12.84
CA GLU A 68 7.17 12.67 14.13
C GLU A 68 8.07 13.91 14.27
N LYS A 69 8.65 14.37 13.15
CA LYS A 69 9.55 15.54 13.13
C LYS A 69 8.80 16.86 13.02
N ASP A 70 7.60 16.85 12.46
CA ASP A 70 6.80 18.05 12.21
C ASP A 70 5.36 17.82 12.68
N ALA A 71 5.04 18.38 13.86
CA ALA A 71 3.73 18.29 14.49
C ALA A 71 2.59 18.94 13.68
N THR A 72 2.89 19.66 12.59
CA THR A 72 1.87 20.20 11.68
C THR A 72 1.38 19.16 10.67
N ILE A 73 2.07 18.02 10.53
CA ILE A 73 1.69 16.93 9.66
C ILE A 73 0.72 16.01 10.41
N ASP A 74 -0.49 15.89 9.88
CA ASP A 74 -1.46 14.89 10.34
C ASP A 74 -0.99 13.47 9.94
N PRO A 75 -0.68 12.57 10.89
CA PRO A 75 -0.24 11.21 10.59
C PRO A 75 -1.30 10.39 9.84
N VAL A 76 -2.59 10.64 10.08
CA VAL A 76 -3.69 9.96 9.39
C VAL A 76 -3.69 10.33 7.91
N GLU A 77 -3.54 11.61 7.57
CA GLU A 77 -3.46 12.01 6.17
C GLU A 77 -2.12 11.63 5.53
N ALA A 78 -1.00 11.69 6.27
CA ALA A 78 0.32 11.30 5.77
C ALA A 78 0.37 9.82 5.36
N VAL A 79 -0.14 8.92 6.19
CA VAL A 79 -0.24 7.48 5.88
C VAL A 79 -1.19 7.23 4.71
N ALA A 80 -2.30 7.95 4.63
CA ALA A 80 -3.25 7.84 3.51
C ALA A 80 -2.58 8.22 2.18
N GLN A 81 -1.79 9.28 2.17
CA GLN A 81 -1.02 9.71 1.01
C GLN A 81 0.08 8.72 0.64
N ALA A 82 0.78 8.14 1.62
CA ALA A 82 1.76 7.09 1.38
C ALA A 82 1.10 5.87 0.72
N TRP A 83 -0.06 5.44 1.21
CA TRP A 83 -0.81 4.33 0.60
C TRP A 83 -1.22 4.66 -0.84
N ARG A 84 -1.84 5.82 -1.08
CA ARG A 84 -2.28 6.24 -2.43
C ARG A 84 -1.11 6.36 -3.40
N ALA A 85 0.00 6.94 -2.97
CA ALA A 85 1.19 7.07 -3.80
C ALA A 85 1.79 5.70 -4.15
N THR A 86 1.85 4.77 -3.19
CA THR A 86 2.31 3.39 -3.46
C THR A 86 1.39 2.68 -4.45
N ALA A 87 0.07 2.83 -4.31
CA ALA A 87 -0.91 2.27 -5.24
C ALA A 87 -0.80 2.90 -6.64
N ALA A 88 -0.54 4.21 -6.73
CA ALA A 88 -0.36 4.91 -8.00
C ALA A 88 0.95 4.53 -8.71
N GLU A 89 2.02 4.24 -7.96
CA GLU A 89 3.30 3.75 -8.50
C GLU A 89 3.22 2.27 -8.95
N HIS A 90 2.35 1.48 -8.30
CA HIS A 90 2.19 0.04 -8.59
C HIS A 90 0.72 -0.34 -8.89
N PRO A 91 0.08 0.27 -9.91
CA PRO A 91 -1.35 0.15 -10.12
C PRO A 91 -1.78 -1.27 -10.51
N VAL A 92 -0.99 -1.94 -11.35
CA VAL A 92 -1.25 -3.34 -11.78
C VAL A 92 -1.20 -4.28 -10.59
N LEU A 93 -0.15 -4.18 -9.76
CA LEU A 93 0.00 -5.02 -8.56
C LEU A 93 -1.18 -4.82 -7.60
N ARG A 94 -1.55 -3.56 -7.33
CA ARG A 94 -2.67 -3.26 -6.43
C ARG A 94 -3.99 -3.82 -6.97
N ARG A 95 -4.29 -3.61 -8.26
CA ARG A 95 -5.52 -4.13 -8.87
C ARG A 95 -5.57 -5.65 -8.89
N VAL A 96 -4.47 -6.32 -9.21
CA VAL A 96 -4.39 -7.80 -9.15
C VAL A 96 -4.71 -8.32 -7.76
N LEU A 97 -4.15 -7.70 -6.70
CA LEU A 97 -4.46 -8.09 -5.32
C LEU A 97 -5.93 -7.84 -4.96
N ASP A 98 -6.49 -6.71 -5.39
CA ASP A 98 -7.90 -6.37 -5.15
C ASP A 98 -8.85 -7.36 -5.85
N ALA A 99 -8.65 -7.62 -7.14
CA ALA A 99 -9.50 -8.53 -7.93
C ALA A 99 -9.49 -9.98 -7.42
N ASN A 100 -8.41 -10.39 -6.74
CA ASN A 100 -8.25 -11.77 -6.25
C ASN A 100 -8.60 -11.93 -4.76
N THR A 101 -9.00 -10.86 -4.06
CA THR A 101 -9.28 -10.90 -2.62
C THR A 101 -10.45 -11.83 -2.30
N ASP A 102 -11.54 -11.80 -3.08
CA ASP A 102 -12.72 -12.61 -2.80
C ASP A 102 -12.50 -14.09 -3.18
N THR A 103 -11.94 -14.34 -4.37
CA THR A 103 -11.70 -15.71 -4.87
C THR A 103 -10.64 -16.46 -4.06
N HIS A 104 -9.61 -15.77 -3.57
CA HIS A 104 -8.52 -16.36 -2.80
C HIS A 104 -8.49 -15.90 -1.34
N GLY A 105 -9.64 -15.44 -0.82
CA GLY A 105 -9.75 -14.83 0.50
C GLY A 105 -9.30 -15.76 1.64
N GLY A 106 -9.44 -17.07 1.49
CA GLY A 106 -8.94 -18.03 2.48
C GLY A 106 -7.42 -17.93 2.71
N VAL A 107 -6.64 -17.67 1.65
CA VAL A 107 -5.18 -17.59 1.69
C VAL A 107 -4.70 -16.16 1.91
N LEU A 108 -5.33 -15.17 1.27
CA LEU A 108 -4.89 -13.77 1.34
C LEU A 108 -5.34 -13.05 2.61
N ARG A 109 -6.43 -13.47 3.25
CA ARG A 109 -7.03 -12.74 4.39
C ARG A 109 -6.05 -12.46 5.53
N PRO A 110 -5.23 -13.41 6.02
CA PRO A 110 -4.25 -13.10 7.08
C PRO A 110 -3.24 -12.03 6.68
N ALA A 111 -2.84 -11.99 5.40
CA ALA A 111 -1.91 -11.00 4.86
C ALA A 111 -2.57 -9.61 4.76
N ILE A 112 -3.81 -9.57 4.28
CA ILE A 112 -4.62 -8.35 4.18
C ILE A 112 -4.89 -7.76 5.57
N GLU A 113 -5.25 -8.58 6.55
CA GLU A 113 -5.43 -8.14 7.94
C GLU A 113 -4.12 -7.60 8.53
N GLY A 114 -2.97 -8.18 8.15
CA GLY A 114 -1.65 -7.66 8.49
C GLY A 114 -1.39 -6.26 7.91
N GLU A 115 -1.72 -6.03 6.64
CA GLU A 115 -1.67 -4.70 6.01
C GLU A 115 -2.58 -3.71 6.77
N GLN A 116 -3.82 -4.10 7.05
CA GLN A 116 -4.79 -3.25 7.74
C GLN A 116 -4.31 -2.86 9.15
N ARG A 117 -3.80 -3.82 9.93
CA ARG A 117 -3.23 -3.52 11.25
C ARG A 117 -2.07 -2.53 11.17
N MET A 118 -1.15 -2.75 10.22
CA MET A 118 -0.02 -1.86 10.01
C MET A 118 -0.47 -0.43 9.70
N LEU A 119 -1.47 -0.26 8.83
CA LEU A 119 -2.02 1.07 8.51
C LEU A 119 -2.66 1.75 9.72
N ALA A 120 -3.47 1.03 10.50
CA ALA A 120 -4.13 1.59 11.68
C ALA A 120 -3.11 2.09 12.71
N ILE A 121 -2.15 1.24 13.05
CA ILE A 121 -1.06 1.58 13.98
C ILE A 121 -0.24 2.75 13.44
N ALA A 122 0.16 2.70 12.16
CA ALA A 122 1.03 3.72 11.58
C ALA A 122 0.38 5.10 11.53
N SER A 123 -0.94 5.15 11.36
CA SER A 123 -1.74 6.37 11.39
C SER A 123 -2.05 6.88 12.80
N GLY A 124 -1.70 6.13 13.85
CA GLY A 124 -2.06 6.43 15.24
C GLY A 124 -3.55 6.23 15.56
N LEU A 125 -4.29 5.50 14.72
CA LEU A 125 -5.71 5.19 14.93
C LEU A 125 -5.94 3.99 15.85
N ALA A 126 -4.89 3.23 16.15
CA ALA A 126 -4.92 2.09 17.06
C ALA A 126 -3.56 1.92 17.73
N GLU A 127 -3.55 1.37 18.94
CA GLU A 127 -2.36 1.01 19.70
C GLU A 127 -2.01 -0.47 19.56
N HIS A 128 -0.73 -0.81 19.73
CA HIS A 128 -0.24 -2.20 19.66
C HIS A 128 -0.81 -3.13 20.75
N THR A 129 -1.35 -2.55 21.83
CA THR A 129 -1.90 -3.26 22.99
C THR A 129 -3.35 -3.69 22.78
N GLU A 130 -4.03 -3.14 21.77
CA GLU A 130 -5.39 -3.49 21.42
C GLU A 130 -5.48 -4.90 20.80
N PRO A 131 -6.63 -5.57 20.86
CA PRO A 131 -6.83 -6.85 20.21
C PRO A 131 -6.57 -6.79 18.70
N ALA A 132 -5.81 -7.74 18.15
CA ALA A 132 -5.40 -7.73 16.75
C ALA A 132 -6.58 -7.65 15.75
N GLU A 133 -7.72 -8.25 16.08
CA GLU A 133 -8.94 -8.19 15.26
C GLU A 133 -9.59 -6.78 15.28
N GLU A 134 -9.47 -6.05 16.38
CA GLU A 134 -9.94 -4.68 16.50
C GLU A 134 -9.07 -3.72 15.68
N ILE A 135 -7.74 -3.83 15.83
CA ILE A 135 -6.79 -3.08 15.01
C ILE A 135 -7.03 -3.34 13.51
N ALA A 136 -7.28 -4.60 13.13
CA ALA A 136 -7.57 -4.96 11.74
C ALA A 136 -8.88 -4.30 11.24
N ARG A 137 -9.94 -4.29 12.05
CA ARG A 137 -11.21 -3.62 11.71
C ARG A 137 -11.05 -2.11 11.54
N VAL A 138 -10.32 -1.45 12.44
CA VAL A 138 -9.98 -0.02 12.32
C VAL A 138 -9.22 0.24 11.02
N GLY A 139 -8.20 -0.58 10.75
CA GLY A 139 -7.42 -0.50 9.52
C GLY A 139 -8.24 -0.72 8.25
N ALA A 140 -9.16 -1.68 8.27
CA ALA A 140 -10.07 -1.93 7.16
C ALA A 140 -11.01 -0.74 6.90
N ALA A 141 -11.56 -0.14 7.95
CA ALA A 141 -12.40 1.06 7.85
C ALA A 141 -11.60 2.26 7.31
N TYR A 142 -10.38 2.47 7.82
CA TYR A 142 -9.48 3.51 7.34
C TYR A 142 -9.09 3.32 5.88
N LEU A 143 -8.77 2.09 5.45
CA LEU A 143 -8.48 1.77 4.06
C LEU A 143 -9.69 2.01 3.14
N ALA A 144 -10.90 1.67 3.59
CA ALA A 144 -12.12 1.96 2.86
C ALA A 144 -12.32 3.47 2.64
N LEU A 145 -12.01 4.30 3.64
CA LEU A 145 -12.04 5.77 3.54
C LEU A 145 -10.96 6.31 2.58
N ILE A 146 -9.73 5.77 2.64
CA ILE A 146 -8.64 6.15 1.72
C ILE A 146 -9.08 5.94 0.27
N ARG A 147 -9.73 4.80 -0.01
CA ARG A 147 -10.19 4.38 -1.34
C ARG A 147 -11.42 5.16 -1.83
N SER A 148 -12.35 5.51 -0.95
CA SER A 148 -13.58 6.23 -1.31
C SER A 148 -13.38 7.73 -1.48
N THR A 149 -12.35 8.30 -0.85
CA THR A 149 -12.08 9.74 -0.91
C THR A 149 -11.12 10.04 -2.07
N PRO A 150 -11.53 10.82 -3.08
CA PRO A 150 -10.61 11.28 -4.12
C PRO A 150 -9.47 12.06 -3.46
N SER A 151 -8.24 11.83 -3.92
CA SER A 151 -7.05 12.51 -3.42
C SER A 151 -7.31 14.02 -3.40
N ARG A 152 -7.49 14.60 -2.22
CA ARG A 152 -7.49 16.05 -2.09
C ARG A 152 -6.08 16.45 -2.45
N GLU A 153 -5.87 16.94 -3.67
CA GLU A 153 -4.65 17.63 -4.02
C GLU A 153 -4.40 18.63 -2.89
N ARG A 154 -3.32 18.38 -2.11
CA ARG A 154 -2.86 19.32 -1.10
C ARG A 154 -2.88 20.67 -1.78
N HIS A 155 -3.76 21.56 -1.33
CA HIS A 155 -3.63 22.98 -1.62
C HIS A 155 -2.19 23.31 -1.24
N ARG A 156 -1.31 23.38 -2.24
CA ARG A 156 0.04 23.88 -2.07
C ARG A 156 -0.19 25.26 -1.50
N GLY A 157 0.04 25.40 -0.19
CA GLY A 157 -0.10 26.67 0.51
C GLY A 157 0.54 27.72 -0.37
N ASN A 158 -0.29 28.62 -0.88
CA ASN A 158 0.06 29.55 -1.93
C ASN A 158 1.33 30.26 -1.48
N ARG A 159 2.45 30.05 -2.19
CA ARG A 159 3.69 30.83 -1.96
C ARG A 159 3.37 32.32 -1.92
N VAL A 160 2.36 32.75 -2.68
CA VAL A 160 1.79 34.10 -2.69
C VAL A 160 1.29 34.56 -1.31
N GLU A 161 0.63 33.69 -0.54
CA GLU A 161 0.09 34.02 0.80
C GLU A 161 1.21 34.23 1.83
N GLN A 162 2.31 33.47 1.72
CA GLN A 162 3.52 33.68 2.52
C GLN A 162 4.25 34.98 2.13
N PHE A 163 4.25 35.36 0.84
CA PHE A 163 4.80 36.65 0.40
C PHE A 163 3.94 37.84 0.85
N LEU A 164 2.61 37.70 0.81
CA LEU A 164 1.68 38.75 1.27
C LEU A 164 1.76 38.97 2.79
N ARG A 165 1.90 37.90 3.60
CA ARG A 165 2.14 38.03 5.04
C ARG A 165 3.47 38.74 5.37
N ARG A 166 4.49 38.63 4.52
CA ARG A 166 5.77 39.34 4.71
C ARG A 166 5.69 40.83 4.36
N LEU A 167 4.80 41.23 3.45
CA LEU A 167 4.62 42.63 3.07
C LEU A 167 3.80 43.43 4.10
N VAL A 168 2.83 42.80 4.77
CA VAL A 168 2.03 43.46 5.83
C VAL A 168 2.82 43.66 7.12
N ALA A 169 3.86 42.86 7.38
CA ALA A 169 4.71 42.99 8.57
C ALA A 169 5.87 44.01 8.41
N SER A 170 5.99 44.69 7.27
CA SER A 170 7.05 45.69 6.99
C SER A 170 6.52 47.11 6.76
N ALA A 171 5.27 47.40 7.16
CA ALA A 171 4.69 48.74 7.22
C ALA A 171 4.38 49.10 8.67
#